data_AF-A0ABD2UJE2-F1
#
_entry.id   AF-A0ABD2UJE2-F1
#
_cell.length_a   1.000
_cell.length_b   1.000
_cell.length_c   1.000
_cell.angle_alpha   90.00
_cell.angle_beta   90.00
_cell.angle_gamma   90.00
#
_symmetry.space_group_name_H-M   'P 1'
#
loop_
_entity.id
_entity.type
_entity.pdbx_description
1 polymer ?
#
loop_
_entity_poly.entity_id
_entity_poly.type
_entity_poly.pdbx_seq_one_letter_code
_entity_poly.pdbx_strand_id
1 'polypeptide(L)'
;MYRPVATTTRGGVPTDSGDSVVTLDQVPRWIDSDVRYLYENEDPNSDYADPLSSASGSEGNANGIVSKFPVDHEINSKIYLWRGDPWNLEVDAVVNSTNENLDEAHSSPGLHAAAGPGLAEECATLGGCRTGMAKVTNAYDLPARRVIHTVGPKYAVKYHTAAENALSHCYRSCLELLIENGLQSIAMGCIYTEAKTYPREPAAHVAIRTVRRFLEKQKDKIEAVVFCTTTSSDTEIYKRLLPLYFPRDNHEEEIARLKLPADVGDENGETTTAERKIRIKPLPNAKVSSPRTPQASVDLSVSNLGLSRRSSSYLGAFLDPAFMSLIKDPDQRRREQWEKTAQAQNSWNCFKMLGYGELGGPALSAAEEYTLHSRYLAKANSMNLSEIAEMKIVYRGGVDSEGRPVMVVVGAHFLLRCLDLERFILYVVKEFEPVIQKPYSIVYFHSAASLQMQPDLGWMKRLQQILGRKHRRNLHAIYVLHPTFGLKSAIFALQLFVDNVVWKKVVYLDRLLQLFRYVPREQLTIPDFVFQHDLEVNGGKGLIVDPRTKYVYQRP
;
A
#
# COMPACT_ATOMS: atom_id res chain seq x y z
N MET A 1 -26.34 -29.32 -59.04
CA MET A 1 -26.44 -27.93 -59.54
C MET A 1 -27.44 -27.18 -58.69
N TYR A 2 -26.99 -26.41 -57.71
CA TYR A 2 -27.79 -25.33 -57.12
C TYR A 2 -26.86 -24.16 -56.80
N ARG A 3 -27.26 -22.98 -57.29
CA ARG A 3 -26.54 -21.69 -57.23
C ARG A 3 -26.51 -21.13 -55.80
N PRO A 4 -25.49 -20.32 -55.44
CA PRO A 4 -25.42 -19.66 -54.15
C PRO A 4 -26.32 -18.41 -54.12
N VAL A 5 -26.95 -18.17 -52.98
CA VAL A 5 -27.59 -16.90 -52.63
C VAL A 5 -26.56 -16.07 -51.89
N ALA A 6 -26.27 -14.88 -52.41
CA ALA A 6 -25.37 -13.92 -51.80
C ALA A 6 -26.02 -13.29 -50.57
N THR A 7 -25.43 -13.50 -49.40
CA THR A 7 -25.62 -12.65 -48.23
C THR A 7 -24.42 -11.72 -48.13
N THR A 8 -24.72 -10.42 -48.22
CA THR A 8 -23.79 -9.30 -48.13
C THR A 8 -23.00 -9.33 -46.83
N THR A 9 -21.72 -9.64 -46.96
CA THR A 9 -20.68 -9.42 -45.95
C THR A 9 -20.50 -7.92 -45.72
N ARG A 10 -20.83 -7.44 -44.51
CA ARG A 10 -20.11 -6.33 -43.87
C ARG A 10 -19.25 -6.94 -42.76
N GLY A 11 -18.30 -7.79 -43.16
CA GLY A 11 -17.14 -8.11 -42.33
C GLY A 11 -16.13 -7.00 -42.52
N GLY A 12 -15.65 -6.43 -41.41
CA GLY A 12 -14.59 -5.44 -41.41
C GLY A 12 -13.39 -5.92 -42.24
N VAL A 13 -12.82 -5.01 -43.01
CA VAL A 13 -11.60 -5.23 -43.78
C VAL A 13 -10.47 -5.58 -42.81
N PRO A 14 -9.59 -6.56 -43.11
CA PRO A 14 -8.44 -6.84 -42.27
C PRO A 14 -7.50 -5.63 -42.29
N THR A 15 -7.20 -5.06 -41.13
CA THR A 15 -5.99 -4.25 -40.97
C THR A 15 -4.78 -5.20 -41.02
N ASP A 16 -3.66 -4.71 -41.55
CA ASP A 16 -2.41 -5.43 -41.86
C ASP A 16 -1.70 -6.11 -40.64
N SER A 17 -2.38 -6.25 -39.49
CA SER A 17 -1.84 -6.76 -38.22
C SER A 17 -2.40 -8.11 -37.76
N GLY A 18 -3.38 -8.72 -38.42
CA GLY A 18 -3.78 -10.11 -38.15
C GLY A 18 -4.65 -10.37 -36.91
N ASP A 19 -5.11 -9.34 -36.19
CA ASP A 19 -6.02 -9.51 -35.05
C ASP A 19 -7.50 -9.41 -35.50
N SER A 20 -8.23 -10.53 -35.37
CA SER A 20 -9.68 -10.57 -35.63
C SER A 20 -10.44 -10.13 -34.37
N VAL A 21 -11.19 -9.02 -34.47
CA VAL A 21 -12.16 -8.62 -33.44
C VAL A 21 -13.22 -9.71 -33.30
N VAL A 22 -13.51 -10.11 -32.06
CA VAL A 22 -14.49 -11.15 -31.72
C VAL A 22 -15.67 -10.51 -31.00
N THR A 23 -16.86 -10.69 -31.56
CA THR A 23 -18.09 -10.15 -31.00
C THR A 23 -18.67 -11.11 -29.94
N LEU A 24 -19.42 -10.59 -28.96
CA LEU A 24 -19.91 -11.39 -27.84
C LEU A 24 -20.82 -12.57 -28.26
N ASP A 25 -21.53 -12.44 -29.38
CA ASP A 25 -22.37 -13.51 -29.98
C ASP A 25 -21.56 -14.70 -30.52
N GLN A 26 -20.27 -14.51 -30.81
CA GLN A 26 -19.36 -15.58 -31.23
C GLN A 26 -18.79 -16.36 -30.03
N VAL A 27 -18.98 -15.86 -28.81
CA VAL A 27 -18.47 -16.46 -27.60
C VAL A 27 -19.52 -17.42 -27.01
N PRO A 28 -19.15 -18.68 -26.69
CA PRO A 28 -20.10 -19.63 -26.12
C PRO A 28 -20.55 -19.20 -24.72
N ARG A 29 -21.87 -19.11 -24.53
CA ARG A 29 -22.49 -18.93 -23.21
C ARG A 29 -22.29 -20.18 -22.36
N TRP A 30 -22.18 -19.99 -21.05
CA TRP A 30 -22.06 -21.08 -20.09
C TRP A 30 -23.23 -22.07 -20.18
N ILE A 31 -24.44 -21.57 -20.38
CA ILE A 31 -25.66 -22.39 -20.52
C ILE A 31 -25.66 -23.25 -21.79
N ASP A 32 -25.02 -22.80 -22.87
CA ASP A 32 -25.03 -23.45 -24.19
C ASP A 32 -23.83 -24.40 -24.36
N SER A 33 -22.94 -24.49 -23.36
CA SER A 33 -21.75 -25.33 -23.41
C SER A 33 -22.13 -26.81 -23.27
N ASP A 34 -21.98 -27.57 -24.35
CA ASP A 34 -22.21 -29.04 -24.39
C ASP A 34 -21.27 -29.85 -23.47
N VAL A 35 -20.33 -29.20 -22.79
CA VAL A 35 -19.38 -29.85 -21.87
C VAL A 35 -20.11 -30.19 -20.56
N ARG A 36 -20.78 -31.34 -20.54
CA ARG A 36 -21.14 -32.03 -19.29
C ARG A 36 -19.95 -32.88 -18.87
N TYR A 37 -19.26 -32.48 -17.80
CA TYR A 37 -18.29 -33.38 -17.20
C TYR A 37 -19.05 -34.56 -16.60
N LEU A 38 -18.94 -35.72 -17.24
CA LEU A 38 -19.42 -36.98 -16.70
C LEU A 38 -18.56 -37.31 -15.49
N TYR A 39 -19.04 -36.96 -14.30
CA TYR A 39 -18.48 -37.45 -13.03
C TYR A 39 -18.79 -38.95 -12.79
N GLU A 40 -19.23 -39.69 -13.82
CA GLU A 40 -19.68 -41.09 -13.71
C GLU A 40 -18.57 -42.09 -13.38
N ASN A 41 -17.30 -41.71 -13.30
CA ASN A 41 -16.18 -42.66 -13.13
C ASN A 41 -15.18 -42.34 -11.99
N GLU A 42 -15.47 -41.42 -11.06
CA GLU A 42 -14.65 -41.27 -9.86
C GLU A 42 -15.28 -42.04 -8.69
N ASP A 43 -14.65 -43.16 -8.33
CA ASP A 43 -14.98 -43.96 -7.15
C ASP A 43 -15.09 -43.05 -5.91
N PRO A 44 -16.19 -43.09 -5.13
CA PRO A 44 -16.37 -42.23 -3.95
C PRO A 44 -15.35 -42.42 -2.82
N ASN A 45 -14.42 -43.36 -2.96
CA ASN A 45 -13.50 -43.85 -1.93
C ASN A 45 -12.00 -43.61 -2.24
N SER A 46 -11.67 -42.70 -3.16
CA SER A 46 -10.27 -42.32 -3.40
C SER A 46 -9.78 -41.34 -2.32
N ASP A 47 -9.40 -41.89 -1.16
CA ASP A 47 -8.79 -41.19 -0.03
C ASP A 47 -7.49 -40.44 -0.41
N TYR A 48 -7.53 -39.11 -0.34
CA TYR A 48 -6.38 -38.32 0.09
C TYR A 48 -6.74 -37.70 1.45
N ALA A 49 -6.49 -38.46 2.50
CA ALA A 49 -6.57 -37.97 3.88
C ALA A 49 -5.39 -37.00 4.13
N ASP A 50 -5.72 -35.74 4.42
CA ASP A 50 -4.78 -34.74 4.94
C ASP A 50 -4.37 -35.13 6.38
N PRO A 51 -3.06 -35.33 6.69
CA PRO A 51 -2.61 -35.77 8.01
C PRO A 51 -2.82 -34.77 9.17
N LEU A 52 -3.46 -33.60 8.93
CA LEU A 52 -3.58 -32.53 9.94
C LEU A 52 -5.00 -32.10 10.30
N SER A 53 -6.05 -32.82 9.86
CA SER A 53 -7.41 -32.56 10.34
C SER A 53 -7.69 -33.33 11.63
N SER A 54 -7.64 -32.64 12.77
CA SER A 54 -8.04 -33.20 14.06
C SER A 54 -9.55 -33.41 14.10
N ALA A 55 -9.95 -34.68 14.23
CA ALA A 55 -11.32 -35.10 14.44
C ALA A 55 -11.90 -34.45 15.71
N SER A 56 -12.96 -33.66 15.55
CA SER A 56 -13.93 -33.42 16.62
C SER A 56 -15.29 -33.87 16.10
N GLY A 57 -15.69 -35.05 16.57
CA GLY A 57 -17.00 -35.61 16.28
C GLY A 57 -18.09 -34.81 17.00
N SER A 58 -19.11 -34.43 16.24
CA SER A 58 -20.45 -34.20 16.76
C SER A 58 -21.44 -34.68 15.71
N GLU A 59 -21.96 -35.88 15.91
CA GLU A 59 -23.15 -36.39 15.24
C GLU A 59 -24.37 -35.52 15.58
N GLY A 60 -25.26 -35.34 14.60
CA GLY A 60 -26.67 -34.98 14.83
C GLY A 60 -27.07 -33.53 14.55
N ASN A 61 -27.40 -33.21 13.29
CA ASN A 61 -28.77 -32.80 12.90
C ASN A 61 -28.87 -32.58 11.39
N ALA A 62 -29.55 -33.50 10.71
CA ALA A 62 -30.00 -33.35 9.33
C ALA A 62 -31.20 -32.39 9.28
N ASN A 63 -30.95 -31.10 9.46
CA ASN A 63 -31.87 -30.05 9.02
C ASN A 63 -31.38 -29.55 7.66
N GLY A 64 -32.26 -29.57 6.66
CA GLY A 64 -31.96 -29.32 5.24
C GLY A 64 -30.93 -28.21 5.01
N ILE A 65 -29.71 -28.62 4.66
CA ILE A 65 -28.64 -27.71 4.29
C ILE A 65 -28.97 -27.18 2.90
N VAL A 66 -29.42 -25.93 2.86
CA VAL A 66 -29.66 -25.16 1.62
C VAL A 66 -28.36 -25.11 0.82
N SER A 67 -28.41 -25.39 -0.48
CA SER A 67 -27.25 -25.26 -1.36
C SER A 67 -26.68 -23.84 -1.29
N LYS A 68 -25.35 -23.73 -1.18
CA LYS A 68 -24.67 -22.43 -1.09
C LYS A 68 -24.75 -21.61 -2.37
N PHE A 69 -24.90 -22.30 -3.50
CA PHE A 69 -25.01 -21.75 -4.84
C PHE A 69 -26.12 -22.54 -5.55
N PRO A 70 -27.40 -22.15 -5.40
CA PRO A 70 -28.49 -22.80 -6.08
C PRO A 70 -28.46 -22.53 -7.59
N VAL A 71 -29.14 -23.37 -8.39
CA VAL A 71 -29.35 -23.11 -9.82
C VAL A 71 -30.06 -21.76 -10.01
N ASP A 72 -29.44 -20.87 -10.79
CA ASP A 72 -30.02 -19.59 -11.20
C ASP A 72 -29.78 -19.39 -12.71
N HIS A 73 -30.83 -19.61 -13.50
CA HIS A 73 -30.76 -19.50 -14.96
C HIS A 73 -30.46 -18.08 -15.44
N GLU A 74 -30.89 -17.06 -14.71
CA GLU A 74 -30.65 -15.66 -15.08
C GLU A 74 -29.18 -15.32 -14.90
N ILE A 75 -28.59 -15.67 -13.76
CA ILE A 75 -27.16 -15.50 -13.50
C ILE A 75 -26.34 -16.34 -14.49
N ASN A 76 -26.71 -17.60 -14.72
CA ASN A 76 -25.98 -18.48 -15.63
C ASN A 76 -25.97 -17.97 -17.08
N SER A 77 -27.04 -17.30 -17.53
CA SER A 77 -27.14 -16.73 -18.88
C SER A 77 -26.14 -15.57 -19.15
N LYS A 78 -25.61 -14.97 -18.07
CA LYS A 78 -24.65 -13.85 -18.12
C LYS A 78 -23.20 -14.31 -18.16
N ILE A 79 -22.92 -15.60 -17.95
CA ILE A 79 -21.55 -16.13 -17.87
C ILE A 79 -21.10 -16.69 -19.21
N TYR A 80 -19.88 -16.36 -19.59
CA TYR A 80 -19.21 -16.86 -20.79
C TYR A 80 -17.82 -17.37 -20.41
N LEU A 81 -17.37 -18.42 -21.08
CA LEU A 81 -16.00 -18.94 -20.96
C LEU A 81 -15.36 -18.93 -22.35
N TRP A 82 -14.28 -18.18 -22.50
CA TRP A 82 -13.62 -18.01 -23.78
C TRP A 82 -12.12 -18.22 -23.65
N ARG A 83 -11.53 -18.89 -24.63
CA ARG A 83 -10.08 -19.06 -24.70
C ARG A 83 -9.51 -18.07 -25.72
N GLY A 84 -8.85 -17.03 -25.23
CA GLY A 84 -8.31 -15.94 -26.03
C GLY A 84 -7.92 -14.74 -25.18
N ASP A 85 -7.34 -13.75 -25.85
CA ASP A 85 -6.89 -12.52 -25.20
C ASP A 85 -8.07 -11.55 -25.01
N PRO A 86 -8.35 -11.09 -23.76
CA PRO A 86 -9.54 -10.31 -23.44
C PRO A 86 -9.75 -9.08 -24.32
N TRP A 87 -8.68 -8.45 -24.79
CA TRP A 87 -8.71 -7.22 -25.58
C TRP A 87 -9.15 -7.39 -27.02
N ASN A 88 -9.27 -8.63 -27.52
CA ASN A 88 -9.84 -8.89 -28.85
C ASN A 88 -11.38 -8.93 -28.83
N LEU A 89 -12.01 -8.88 -27.66
CA LEU A 89 -13.46 -8.94 -27.51
C LEU A 89 -14.10 -7.55 -27.61
N GLU A 90 -15.17 -7.46 -28.41
CA GLU A 90 -16.06 -6.30 -28.43
C GLU A 90 -17.00 -6.34 -27.20
N VAL A 91 -16.54 -5.74 -26.10
CA VAL A 91 -17.26 -5.62 -24.81
C VAL A 91 -17.10 -4.20 -24.24
N ASP A 92 -17.91 -3.82 -23.26
CA ASP A 92 -17.79 -2.48 -22.68
C ASP A 92 -16.47 -2.27 -21.92
N ALA A 93 -16.01 -3.27 -21.18
CA ALA A 93 -14.77 -3.19 -20.43
C ALA A 93 -13.90 -4.45 -20.54
N VAL A 94 -12.59 -4.26 -20.69
CA VAL A 94 -11.59 -5.33 -20.61
C VAL A 94 -10.74 -5.14 -19.36
N VAL A 95 -10.47 -6.21 -18.62
CA VAL A 95 -9.64 -6.15 -17.42
C VAL A 95 -8.19 -6.41 -17.74
N ASN A 96 -7.33 -5.46 -17.37
CA ASN A 96 -5.87 -5.59 -17.39
C ASN A 96 -5.36 -5.96 -15.99
N SER A 97 -4.70 -7.11 -15.86
CA SER A 97 -3.90 -7.43 -14.66
C SER A 97 -2.50 -6.87 -14.82
N THR A 98 -2.11 -5.98 -13.90
CA THR A 98 -0.80 -5.30 -13.92
C THR A 98 -0.20 -5.22 -12.50
N ASN A 99 0.77 -4.33 -12.31
CA ASN A 99 1.45 -4.02 -11.06
C ASN A 99 1.02 -2.65 -10.48
N GLU A 100 1.61 -2.27 -9.34
CA GLU A 100 1.26 -1.04 -8.64
C GLU A 100 1.57 0.25 -9.40
N ASN A 101 2.45 0.18 -10.40
CA ASN A 101 2.84 1.32 -11.24
C ASN A 101 1.97 1.47 -12.49
N LEU A 102 1.12 0.49 -12.80
CA LEU A 102 0.32 0.43 -14.03
C LEU A 102 1.18 0.48 -15.30
N ASP A 103 2.36 -0.14 -15.25
CA ASP A 103 3.29 -0.14 -16.37
C ASP A 103 2.94 -1.18 -17.44
N GLU A 104 3.44 -0.94 -18.65
CA GLU A 104 3.26 -1.84 -19.79
C GLU A 104 3.99 -3.18 -19.58
N ALA A 105 5.18 -3.16 -18.96
CA ALA A 105 6.03 -4.33 -18.81
C ALA A 105 5.39 -5.45 -17.96
N HIS A 106 4.51 -5.10 -17.03
CA HIS A 106 3.79 -6.07 -16.18
C HIS A 106 2.31 -6.21 -16.54
N SER A 107 1.85 -5.50 -17.57
CA SER A 107 0.52 -5.70 -18.14
C SER A 107 0.48 -6.99 -18.96
N SER A 108 -0.72 -7.43 -19.32
CA SER A 108 -0.86 -8.61 -20.17
C SER A 108 -0.16 -8.38 -21.52
N PRO A 109 0.72 -9.31 -21.96
CA PRO A 109 1.56 -9.09 -23.13
C PRO A 109 0.69 -8.89 -24.37
N GLY A 110 0.89 -7.79 -25.08
CA GLY A 110 0.11 -7.44 -26.28
C GLY A 110 -1.01 -6.42 -26.05
N LEU A 111 -1.48 -6.21 -24.81
CA LEU A 111 -2.57 -5.25 -24.53
C LEU A 111 -2.22 -3.82 -24.94
N HIS A 112 -1.06 -3.32 -24.49
CA HIS A 112 -0.62 -1.95 -24.82
C HIS A 112 -0.29 -1.80 -26.31
N ALA A 113 0.23 -2.86 -26.94
CA ALA A 113 0.47 -2.88 -28.37
C ALA A 113 -0.84 -2.78 -29.17
N ALA A 114 -1.90 -3.47 -28.71
CA ALA A 114 -3.22 -3.44 -29.33
C ALA A 114 -3.99 -2.14 -29.06
N ALA A 115 -3.85 -1.55 -27.86
CA ALA A 115 -4.52 -0.31 -27.49
C ALA A 115 -3.85 0.95 -28.05
N GLY A 116 -2.55 0.87 -28.37
CA GLY A 116 -1.76 2.01 -28.79
C GLY A 116 -1.17 2.83 -27.62
N PRO A 117 -0.30 3.81 -27.92
CA PRO A 117 0.50 4.52 -26.93
C PRO A 117 -0.33 5.38 -25.96
N GLY A 118 -1.53 5.81 -26.37
CA GLY A 118 -2.41 6.61 -25.53
C GLY A 118 -2.78 5.92 -24.20
N LEU A 119 -2.88 4.59 -24.20
CA LEU A 119 -3.14 3.83 -22.98
C LEU A 119 -2.02 4.01 -21.95
N ALA A 120 -0.77 3.97 -22.38
CA ALA A 120 0.38 4.16 -21.48
C ALA A 120 0.43 5.59 -20.92
N GLU A 121 0.10 6.60 -21.74
CA GLU A 121 0.05 8.00 -21.33
C GLU A 121 -1.03 8.22 -20.25
N GLU A 122 -2.24 7.69 -20.43
CA GLU A 122 -3.30 7.82 -19.43
C GLU A 122 -2.98 7.03 -18.16
N CYS A 123 -2.43 5.81 -18.27
CA CYS A 123 -1.96 5.05 -17.12
C CYS A 123 -0.96 5.84 -16.26
N ALA A 124 -0.04 6.58 -16.87
CA ALA A 124 0.93 7.42 -16.15
C ALA A 124 0.25 8.54 -15.34
N THR A 125 -0.91 9.04 -15.79
CA THR A 125 -1.68 10.08 -15.07
C THR A 125 -2.44 9.53 -13.85
N LEU A 126 -2.69 8.22 -13.79
CA LEU A 126 -3.48 7.61 -12.72
C LEU A 126 -2.75 7.58 -11.37
N GLY A 127 -1.42 7.72 -11.35
CA GLY A 127 -0.63 7.70 -10.12
C GLY A 127 -0.58 6.31 -9.45
N GLY A 128 -0.53 5.24 -10.25
CA GLY A 128 -0.43 3.85 -9.79
C GLY A 128 -1.75 3.27 -9.26
N CYS A 129 -1.73 2.01 -8.82
CA CYS A 129 -2.89 1.33 -8.24
C CYS A 129 -2.47 0.39 -7.11
N ARG A 130 -3.25 0.31 -6.03
CA ARG A 130 -2.91 -0.58 -4.90
C ARG A 130 -3.33 -2.01 -5.20
N THR A 131 -2.62 -2.98 -4.65
CA THR A 131 -3.02 -4.40 -4.69
C THR A 131 -4.47 -4.58 -4.21
N GLY A 132 -5.29 -5.30 -4.97
CA GLY A 132 -6.71 -5.49 -4.67
C GLY A 132 -7.62 -4.37 -5.16
N MET A 133 -7.10 -3.24 -5.62
CA MET A 133 -7.90 -2.13 -6.16
C MET A 133 -7.85 -2.12 -7.68
N ALA A 134 -8.79 -1.40 -8.29
CA ALA A 134 -8.84 -1.19 -9.73
C ALA A 134 -8.98 0.29 -10.10
N LYS A 135 -8.61 0.64 -11.34
CA LYS A 135 -8.78 1.97 -11.96
C LYS A 135 -9.21 1.83 -13.41
N VAL A 136 -9.89 2.84 -13.95
CA VAL A 136 -10.43 2.83 -15.31
C VAL A 136 -9.71 3.86 -16.20
N THR A 137 -9.51 3.50 -17.46
CA THR A 137 -8.97 4.35 -18.53
C THR A 137 -9.82 4.21 -19.80
N ASN A 138 -9.57 5.03 -20.82
CA ASN A 138 -10.08 4.76 -22.16
C ASN A 138 -9.40 3.53 -22.77
N ALA A 139 -10.08 2.89 -23.72
CA ALA A 139 -9.57 1.70 -24.39
C ALA A 139 -8.83 1.96 -25.70
N TYR A 140 -8.84 3.21 -26.20
CA TYR A 140 -8.09 3.64 -27.39
C TYR A 140 -8.42 2.81 -28.63
N ASP A 141 -7.43 2.11 -29.19
CA ASP A 141 -7.57 1.35 -30.44
C ASP A 141 -8.21 -0.05 -30.22
N LEU A 142 -8.50 -0.42 -28.96
CA LEU A 142 -9.18 -1.68 -28.66
C LEU A 142 -10.66 -1.65 -29.09
N PRO A 143 -11.25 -2.82 -29.43
CA PRO A 143 -12.69 -2.94 -29.66
C PRO A 143 -13.53 -2.67 -28.41
N ALA A 144 -12.92 -2.74 -27.22
CA ALA A 144 -13.59 -2.41 -25.98
C ALA A 144 -13.78 -0.90 -25.78
N ARG A 145 -14.72 -0.48 -24.93
CA ARG A 145 -14.94 0.96 -24.65
C ARG A 145 -14.00 1.49 -23.56
N ARG A 146 -13.70 0.67 -22.56
CA ARG A 146 -12.87 1.02 -21.40
C ARG A 146 -11.90 -0.11 -21.05
N VAL A 147 -10.78 0.24 -20.42
CA VAL A 147 -9.86 -0.72 -19.80
C VAL A 147 -9.93 -0.53 -18.28
N ILE A 148 -10.15 -1.61 -17.56
CA ILE A 148 -10.13 -1.64 -16.09
C ILE A 148 -8.83 -2.30 -15.65
N HIS A 149 -7.93 -1.50 -15.09
CA HIS A 149 -6.63 -1.95 -14.60
C HIS A 149 -6.74 -2.38 -13.15
N THR A 150 -6.28 -3.58 -12.82
CA THR A 150 -6.30 -4.11 -11.47
C THR A 150 -4.97 -4.76 -11.10
N VAL A 151 -4.66 -4.76 -9.80
CA VAL A 151 -3.37 -5.22 -9.29
C VAL A 151 -3.57 -6.47 -8.45
N GLY A 152 -3.45 -7.63 -9.09
CA GLY A 152 -3.43 -8.93 -8.42
C GLY A 152 -2.27 -9.09 -7.42
N PRO A 153 -2.46 -9.83 -6.32
CA PRO A 153 -1.45 -10.01 -5.28
C PRO A 153 -0.31 -10.93 -5.69
N LYS A 154 0.90 -10.66 -5.20
CA LYS A 154 2.02 -11.60 -5.23
C LYS A 154 1.79 -12.68 -4.16
N TYR A 155 1.68 -13.93 -4.58
CA TYR A 155 1.37 -15.02 -3.68
C TYR A 155 2.61 -15.50 -2.92
N ALA A 156 2.45 -15.61 -1.61
CA ALA A 156 3.40 -16.30 -0.75
C ALA A 156 2.61 -17.14 0.25
N VAL A 157 3.06 -18.38 0.51
CA VAL A 157 2.36 -19.34 1.40
C VAL A 157 2.07 -18.73 2.77
N LYS A 158 3.03 -17.96 3.32
CA LYS A 158 2.88 -17.25 4.61
C LYS A 158 1.77 -16.19 4.64
N TYR A 159 1.30 -15.74 3.48
CA TYR A 159 0.28 -14.70 3.34
C TYR A 159 -0.93 -15.20 2.54
N HIS A 160 -1.23 -16.50 2.57
CA HIS A 160 -2.32 -17.10 1.79
C HIS A 160 -3.66 -16.34 1.96
N THR A 161 -4.07 -16.07 3.20
CA THR A 161 -5.35 -15.39 3.50
C THR A 161 -5.37 -13.95 2.98
N ALA A 162 -4.22 -13.27 3.04
CA ALA A 162 -4.11 -11.90 2.54
C ALA A 162 -4.14 -11.86 1.00
N ALA A 163 -3.49 -12.83 0.35
CA ALA A 163 -3.51 -12.98 -1.10
C ALA A 163 -4.92 -13.34 -1.60
N GLU A 164 -5.63 -14.25 -0.92
CA GLU A 164 -7.00 -14.60 -1.27
C GLU A 164 -7.95 -13.40 -1.17
N ASN A 165 -7.90 -12.67 -0.06
CA ASN A 165 -8.74 -11.46 0.11
C ASN A 165 -8.39 -10.40 -0.93
N ALA A 166 -7.10 -10.15 -1.19
CA ALA A 166 -6.69 -9.19 -2.21
C ALA A 166 -7.14 -9.60 -3.62
N LEU A 167 -7.09 -10.89 -3.96
CA LEU A 167 -7.56 -11.40 -5.24
C LEU A 167 -9.08 -11.25 -5.38
N SER A 168 -9.85 -11.56 -4.33
CA SER A 168 -11.30 -11.33 -4.31
C SER A 168 -11.61 -9.84 -4.52
N HIS A 169 -10.90 -8.95 -3.82
CA HIS A 169 -11.04 -7.50 -4.00
C HIS A 169 -10.73 -7.05 -5.43
N CYS A 170 -9.75 -7.65 -6.13
CA CYS A 170 -9.46 -7.32 -7.53
C CYS A 170 -10.71 -7.49 -8.42
N TYR A 171 -11.33 -8.68 -8.38
CA TYR A 171 -12.52 -8.97 -9.18
C TYR A 171 -13.70 -8.10 -8.76
N ARG A 172 -13.91 -7.92 -7.46
CA ARG A 172 -14.99 -7.08 -6.93
C ARG A 172 -14.85 -5.63 -7.38
N SER A 173 -13.67 -5.03 -7.23
CA SER A 173 -13.43 -3.64 -7.64
C SER A 173 -13.56 -3.45 -9.16
N CYS A 174 -13.23 -4.47 -9.97
CA CYS A 174 -13.49 -4.40 -11.41
C CYS A 174 -14.99 -4.33 -11.72
N LEU A 175 -15.79 -5.18 -11.06
CA LEU A 175 -17.25 -5.20 -11.24
C LEU A 175 -17.94 -3.95 -10.67
N GLU A 176 -17.42 -3.40 -9.57
CA GLU A 176 -17.88 -2.12 -9.02
C GLU A 176 -17.62 -0.97 -10.01
N LEU A 177 -16.41 -0.87 -10.56
CA LEU A 177 -16.07 0.14 -11.57
C LEU A 177 -16.88 -0.01 -12.86
N LEU A 178 -17.17 -1.24 -13.28
CA LEU A 178 -18.04 -1.50 -14.43
C LEU A 178 -19.40 -0.80 -14.24
N ILE A 179 -20.04 -1.02 -13.09
CA ILE A 179 -21.33 -0.43 -12.74
C ILE A 179 -21.23 1.09 -12.60
N GLU A 180 -20.21 1.59 -11.90
CA GLU A 180 -20.02 3.03 -11.68
C GLU A 180 -19.84 3.81 -12.99
N ASN A 181 -19.26 3.20 -14.02
CA ASN A 181 -19.08 3.80 -15.34
C ASN A 181 -20.28 3.56 -16.28
N GLY A 182 -21.36 2.93 -15.82
CA GLY A 182 -22.54 2.64 -16.63
C GLY A 182 -22.30 1.63 -17.75
N LEU A 183 -21.36 0.71 -17.54
CA LEU A 183 -21.00 -0.36 -18.47
C LEU A 183 -21.70 -1.66 -18.05
N GLN A 184 -21.94 -2.57 -19.00
CA GLN A 184 -22.79 -3.75 -18.77
C GLN A 184 -22.11 -5.07 -19.12
N SER A 185 -21.05 -5.05 -19.93
CA SER A 185 -20.29 -6.24 -20.33
C SER A 185 -18.80 -6.13 -19.97
N ILE A 186 -18.24 -7.21 -19.40
CA ILE A 186 -16.84 -7.24 -18.96
C ILE A 186 -16.12 -8.51 -19.38
N ALA A 187 -14.91 -8.38 -19.93
CA ALA A 187 -14.01 -9.50 -20.20
C ALA A 187 -12.86 -9.49 -19.19
N MET A 188 -12.70 -10.60 -18.47
CA MET A 188 -11.73 -10.74 -17.38
C MET A 188 -10.78 -11.89 -17.64
N GLY A 189 -9.49 -11.59 -17.76
CA GLY A 189 -8.42 -12.59 -17.79
C GLY A 189 -8.12 -13.18 -16.40
N CYS A 190 -7.22 -14.16 -16.37
CA CYS A 190 -6.69 -14.70 -15.12
C CYS A 190 -5.79 -13.66 -14.42
N ILE A 191 -6.31 -12.96 -13.40
CA ILE A 191 -5.57 -11.92 -12.65
C ILE A 191 -4.33 -12.50 -11.93
N TYR A 192 -4.36 -13.80 -11.64
CA TYR A 192 -3.37 -14.59 -10.91
C TYR A 192 -2.28 -15.22 -11.82
N THR A 193 -1.67 -14.42 -12.68
CA THR A 193 -0.64 -14.87 -13.64
C THR A 193 0.55 -15.59 -13.00
N GLU A 194 1.28 -16.40 -13.77
CA GLU A 194 2.49 -17.12 -13.31
C GLU A 194 3.53 -16.23 -12.64
N ALA A 195 3.70 -14.99 -13.13
CA ALA A 195 4.60 -13.99 -12.54
C ALA A 195 4.28 -13.65 -11.07
N LYS A 196 3.05 -13.93 -10.62
CA LYS A 196 2.56 -13.69 -9.25
C LYS A 196 2.58 -14.96 -8.38
N THR A 197 3.05 -16.08 -8.91
CA THR A 197 3.25 -17.37 -8.21
C THR A 197 2.03 -17.89 -7.45
N TYR A 198 0.82 -17.49 -7.86
CA TYR A 198 -0.42 -17.88 -7.21
C TYR A 198 -0.87 -19.25 -7.75
N PRO A 199 -1.18 -20.24 -6.88
CA PRO A 199 -1.76 -21.51 -7.31
C PRO A 199 -3.03 -21.33 -8.16
N ARG A 200 -3.01 -21.84 -9.40
CA ARG A 200 -4.06 -21.59 -10.41
C ARG A 200 -5.46 -22.01 -9.96
N GLU A 201 -5.59 -23.21 -9.42
CA GLU A 201 -6.90 -23.76 -9.01
C GLU A 201 -7.50 -23.03 -7.79
N PRO A 202 -6.78 -22.83 -6.67
CA PRO A 202 -7.26 -21.98 -5.57
C PRO A 202 -7.64 -20.57 -6.03
N ALA A 203 -6.89 -19.98 -6.96
CA ALA A 203 -7.19 -18.65 -7.48
C ALA A 203 -8.46 -18.63 -8.36
N ALA A 204 -8.68 -19.68 -9.15
CA ALA A 204 -9.90 -19.84 -9.95
C ALA A 204 -11.14 -19.97 -9.04
N HIS A 205 -11.04 -20.71 -7.94
CA HIS A 205 -12.11 -20.76 -6.93
C HIS A 205 -12.48 -19.36 -6.41
N VAL A 206 -11.48 -18.52 -6.09
CA VAL A 206 -11.71 -17.13 -5.65
C VAL A 206 -12.38 -16.30 -6.74
N ALA A 207 -11.86 -16.36 -7.97
CA ALA A 207 -12.39 -15.61 -9.10
C ALA A 207 -13.88 -15.93 -9.35
N ILE A 208 -14.19 -17.21 -9.52
CA ILE A 208 -15.53 -17.68 -9.87
C ILE A 208 -16.50 -17.39 -8.73
N ARG A 209 -16.11 -17.66 -7.48
CA ARG A 209 -16.91 -17.37 -6.29
C ARG A 209 -17.26 -15.89 -6.17
N THR A 210 -16.27 -15.01 -6.30
CA THR A 210 -16.47 -13.57 -6.12
C THR A 210 -17.44 -13.04 -7.17
N VAL A 211 -17.28 -13.45 -8.44
CA VAL A 211 -18.21 -13.10 -9.52
C VAL A 211 -19.62 -13.61 -9.24
N ARG A 212 -19.75 -14.89 -8.81
CA ARG A 212 -21.05 -15.48 -8.46
C ARG A 212 -21.77 -14.69 -7.37
N ARG A 213 -21.10 -14.41 -6.26
CA ARG A 213 -21.65 -13.63 -5.13
C ARG A 213 -21.97 -12.19 -5.50
N PHE A 214 -21.19 -11.60 -6.39
CA PHE A 214 -21.46 -10.25 -6.88
C PHE A 214 -22.74 -10.21 -7.74
N LEU A 215 -22.89 -11.15 -8.66
CA LEU A 215 -24.06 -11.25 -9.52
C LEU A 215 -25.34 -11.54 -8.73
N GLU A 216 -25.28 -12.35 -7.66
CA GLU A 216 -26.43 -12.55 -6.76
C GLU A 216 -26.99 -11.25 -6.18
N LYS A 217 -26.15 -10.21 -6.04
CA LYS A 217 -26.54 -8.90 -5.49
C LYS A 217 -26.86 -7.85 -6.55
N GLN A 218 -26.26 -7.93 -7.73
CA GLN A 218 -26.28 -6.85 -8.75
C GLN A 218 -26.56 -7.37 -10.17
N LYS A 219 -27.25 -8.51 -10.33
CA LYS A 219 -27.52 -9.13 -11.65
C LYS A 219 -28.18 -8.19 -12.65
N ASP A 220 -29.07 -7.29 -12.21
CA ASP A 220 -29.81 -6.39 -13.11
C ASP A 220 -28.93 -5.36 -13.84
N LYS A 221 -27.71 -5.13 -13.36
CA LYS A 221 -26.80 -4.10 -13.89
C LYS A 221 -25.74 -4.64 -14.84
N ILE A 222 -25.58 -5.96 -14.90
CA ILE A 222 -24.53 -6.63 -15.67
C ILE A 222 -25.20 -7.56 -16.67
N GLU A 223 -24.90 -7.40 -17.95
CA GLU A 223 -25.41 -8.24 -19.04
C GLU A 223 -24.50 -9.43 -19.32
N ALA A 224 -23.19 -9.24 -19.27
CA ALA A 224 -22.23 -10.30 -19.59
C ALA A 224 -20.92 -10.22 -18.79
N VAL A 225 -20.47 -11.38 -18.32
CA VAL A 225 -19.16 -11.57 -17.70
C VAL A 225 -18.44 -12.70 -18.45
N VAL A 226 -17.34 -12.36 -19.12
CA VAL A 226 -16.54 -13.30 -19.91
C VAL A 226 -15.27 -13.66 -19.15
N PHE A 227 -15.15 -14.91 -18.71
CA PHE A 227 -13.90 -15.46 -18.22
C PHE A 227 -13.00 -15.81 -19.40
N CYS A 228 -11.88 -15.09 -19.53
CA CYS A 228 -10.92 -15.27 -20.61
C CYS A 228 -9.71 -16.07 -20.10
N THR A 229 -9.46 -17.23 -20.71
CA THR A 229 -8.31 -18.07 -20.40
C THR A 229 -7.33 -18.06 -21.58
N THR A 230 -6.02 -17.94 -21.30
CA THR A 230 -4.99 -18.01 -22.35
C THR A 230 -4.45 -19.44 -22.47
N THR A 231 -4.20 -20.09 -21.34
CA THR A 231 -3.66 -21.46 -21.30
C THR A 231 -4.76 -22.53 -21.37
N SER A 232 -4.44 -23.68 -21.94
CA SER A 232 -5.34 -24.86 -21.90
C SER A 232 -5.59 -25.34 -20.48
N SER A 233 -4.57 -25.30 -19.62
CA SER A 233 -4.65 -25.69 -18.22
C SER A 233 -5.66 -24.83 -17.45
N ASP A 234 -5.65 -23.51 -17.61
CA ASP A 234 -6.64 -22.64 -16.97
C ASP A 234 -8.04 -22.94 -17.53
N THR A 235 -8.15 -23.16 -18.84
CA THR A 235 -9.44 -23.51 -19.48
C THR A 235 -10.05 -24.77 -18.87
N GLU A 236 -9.25 -25.82 -18.64
CA GLU A 236 -9.70 -27.05 -17.99
C GLU A 236 -10.10 -26.84 -16.53
N ILE A 237 -9.35 -26.03 -15.79
CA ILE A 237 -9.69 -25.65 -14.40
C ILE A 237 -11.04 -24.93 -14.37
N TYR A 238 -11.25 -23.91 -15.20
CA TYR A 238 -12.53 -23.19 -15.25
C TYR A 238 -13.68 -24.11 -15.67
N LYS A 239 -13.49 -25.00 -16.65
CA LYS A 239 -14.51 -25.98 -17.06
C LYS A 239 -14.92 -26.92 -15.92
N ARG A 240 -13.97 -27.32 -15.07
CA ARG A 240 -14.24 -28.18 -13.89
C ARG A 240 -14.90 -27.42 -12.74
N LEU A 241 -14.55 -26.14 -12.55
CA LEU A 241 -15.00 -25.36 -11.40
C LEU A 241 -16.30 -24.58 -11.64
N LEU A 242 -16.57 -24.13 -12.86
CA LEU A 242 -17.79 -23.37 -13.17
C LEU A 242 -19.09 -24.09 -12.76
N PRO A 243 -19.28 -25.42 -12.99
CA PRO A 243 -20.48 -26.13 -12.54
C PRO A 243 -20.69 -26.09 -11.02
N LEU A 244 -19.60 -25.96 -10.24
CA LEU A 244 -19.69 -25.93 -8.77
C LEU A 244 -20.28 -24.61 -8.26
N TYR A 245 -20.09 -23.50 -8.99
CA TYR A 245 -20.54 -22.17 -8.59
C TYR A 245 -21.72 -21.65 -9.42
N PHE A 246 -21.87 -22.15 -10.64
CA PHE A 246 -22.91 -21.83 -11.61
C PHE A 246 -23.57 -23.13 -12.10
N PRO A 247 -24.19 -23.92 -11.20
CA PRO A 247 -24.83 -25.16 -11.59
C PRO A 247 -25.96 -24.89 -12.58
N ARG A 248 -26.02 -25.68 -13.65
CA ARG A 248 -27.00 -25.54 -14.74
C ARG A 248 -28.29 -26.31 -14.48
N ASP A 249 -28.19 -27.39 -13.71
CA ASP A 249 -29.30 -28.24 -13.30
C ASP A 249 -29.12 -28.71 -11.85
N ASN A 250 -30.17 -29.36 -11.33
CA ASN A 250 -30.19 -29.86 -9.95
C ASN A 250 -29.13 -30.96 -9.69
N HIS A 251 -28.63 -31.63 -10.72
CA HIS A 251 -27.60 -32.65 -10.57
C HIS A 251 -26.22 -32.02 -10.34
N GLU A 252 -25.88 -30.98 -11.11
CA GLU A 252 -24.69 -30.16 -10.88
C GLU A 252 -24.73 -29.48 -9.52
N GLU A 253 -25.91 -29.01 -9.07
CA GLU A 253 -26.07 -28.43 -7.73
C GLU A 253 -25.78 -29.45 -6.62
N GLU A 254 -26.21 -30.70 -6.79
CA GLU A 254 -25.91 -31.77 -5.83
C GLU A 254 -24.41 -32.10 -5.80
N ILE A 255 -23.76 -32.17 -6.97
CA ILE A 255 -22.30 -32.39 -7.05
C ILE A 255 -21.55 -31.22 -6.42
N ALA A 256 -21.99 -29.99 -6.67
CA ALA A 256 -21.43 -28.78 -6.06
C ALA A 256 -21.50 -28.84 -4.54
N ARG A 257 -22.63 -29.31 -4.00
CA ARG A 257 -22.83 -29.49 -2.56
C ARG A 257 -21.85 -30.50 -1.95
N LEU A 258 -21.50 -31.55 -2.68
CA LEU A 258 -20.56 -32.59 -2.23
C LEU A 258 -19.09 -32.16 -2.35
N LYS A 259 -18.71 -31.49 -3.44
CA LYS A 259 -17.31 -31.15 -3.75
C LYS A 259 -16.84 -29.82 -3.13
N LEU A 260 -17.75 -28.88 -2.85
CA LEU A 260 -17.35 -27.60 -2.25
C LEU A 260 -17.16 -27.69 -0.73
N PRO A 261 -16.09 -27.10 -0.17
CA PRO A 261 -15.83 -27.16 1.26
C PRO A 261 -16.86 -26.39 2.11
N ALA A 262 -16.92 -26.69 3.41
CA ALA A 262 -17.82 -25.98 4.33
C ALA A 262 -17.48 -24.48 4.49
N ASP A 263 -16.28 -24.03 4.11
CA ASP A 263 -15.84 -22.62 4.15
C ASP A 263 -15.58 -22.05 2.75
N VAL A 264 -16.56 -22.14 1.84
CA VAL A 264 -16.48 -21.48 0.52
C VAL A 264 -16.63 -19.95 0.62
N GLY A 265 -16.25 -19.31 1.72
CA GLY A 265 -16.35 -17.85 1.91
C GLY A 265 -17.74 -17.32 2.27
N ASP A 266 -17.78 -16.04 2.67
CA ASP A 266 -18.95 -15.32 3.16
C ASP A 266 -19.87 -14.83 2.03
N GLU A 267 -20.88 -14.02 2.36
CA GLU A 267 -21.82 -13.43 1.39
C GLU A 267 -21.14 -12.50 0.35
N ASN A 268 -19.88 -12.15 0.55
CA ASN A 268 -19.08 -11.34 -0.37
C ASN A 268 -18.01 -12.18 -1.10
N GLY A 269 -17.88 -13.47 -0.78
CA GLY A 269 -16.87 -14.37 -1.33
C GLY A 269 -15.50 -14.30 -0.64
N GLU A 270 -15.41 -13.70 0.55
CA GLU A 270 -14.20 -13.63 1.38
C GLU A 270 -14.08 -14.84 2.32
N THR A 271 -12.88 -15.33 2.63
CA THR A 271 -12.73 -16.49 3.52
C THR A 271 -13.02 -16.16 4.98
N THR A 272 -13.86 -16.99 5.63
CA THR A 272 -14.36 -16.72 6.98
C THR A 272 -13.42 -17.33 8.02
N THR A 273 -12.26 -16.72 8.28
CA THR A 273 -11.39 -17.22 9.37
C THR A 273 -12.09 -17.06 10.72
N ALA A 274 -12.37 -18.16 11.42
CA ALA A 274 -13.07 -18.19 12.71
C ALA A 274 -12.44 -17.28 13.79
N GLU A 275 -11.15 -16.97 13.67
CA GLU A 275 -10.39 -16.05 14.52
C GLU A 275 -10.87 -14.58 14.45
N ARG A 276 -11.70 -14.22 13.46
CA ARG A 276 -12.32 -12.88 13.33
C ARG A 276 -13.74 -12.78 13.86
N LYS A 277 -14.37 -13.88 14.30
CA LYS A 277 -15.65 -13.80 15.04
C LYS A 277 -15.36 -13.33 16.46
N ILE A 278 -15.75 -12.09 16.77
CA ILE A 278 -15.69 -11.55 18.14
C ILE A 278 -16.54 -12.46 19.04
N ARG A 279 -15.88 -13.32 19.83
CA ARG A 279 -16.56 -14.16 20.82
C ARG A 279 -16.87 -13.30 22.03
N ILE A 280 -17.95 -12.52 21.97
CA ILE A 280 -18.50 -11.87 23.16
C ILE A 280 -19.07 -12.99 24.03
N LYS A 281 -18.27 -13.50 24.97
CA LYS A 281 -18.81 -14.31 26.06
C LYS A 281 -19.65 -13.37 26.93
N PRO A 282 -20.94 -13.63 27.18
CA PRO A 282 -21.66 -12.94 28.23
C PRO A 282 -20.87 -13.13 29.53
N LEU A 283 -20.67 -12.07 30.31
CA LEU A 283 -20.08 -12.22 31.64
C LEU A 283 -20.94 -13.22 32.43
N PRO A 284 -20.33 -14.18 33.16
CA PRO A 284 -21.09 -15.10 33.99
C PRO A 284 -21.86 -14.29 35.04
N ASN A 285 -23.17 -14.51 35.10
CA ASN A 285 -24.06 -13.97 36.13
C ASN A 285 -23.62 -14.49 37.50
N ALA A 286 -22.74 -13.74 38.17
CA ALA A 286 -22.45 -13.94 39.58
C ALA A 286 -23.69 -13.52 40.37
N LYS A 287 -24.43 -14.52 40.86
CA LYS A 287 -25.49 -14.33 41.84
C LYS A 287 -24.90 -13.61 43.05
N VAL A 288 -25.47 -12.44 43.34
CA VAL A 288 -25.25 -11.69 44.57
C VAL A 288 -25.70 -12.56 45.75
N SER A 289 -24.76 -13.04 46.55
CA SER A 289 -25.03 -13.48 47.93
C SER A 289 -24.42 -12.48 48.90
N SER A 290 -25.21 -12.14 49.90
CA SER A 290 -25.03 -11.10 50.93
C SER A 290 -23.65 -11.08 51.61
N PRO A 291 -23.14 -9.89 52.02
CA PRO A 291 -21.87 -9.78 52.74
C PRO A 291 -22.04 -10.16 54.22
N ARG A 292 -21.15 -11.01 54.75
CA ARG A 292 -20.94 -11.20 56.19
C ARG A 292 -19.51 -10.76 56.52
N THR A 293 -19.43 -9.71 57.33
CA THR A 293 -18.24 -9.04 57.87
C THR A 293 -17.25 -9.99 58.55
N PRO A 294 -15.95 -9.62 58.55
CA PRO A 294 -15.26 -9.47 59.83
C PRO A 294 -14.41 -8.19 59.95
N GLN A 295 -14.77 -7.44 61.00
CA GLN A 295 -13.98 -6.67 61.97
C GLN A 295 -12.84 -5.72 61.57
N ALA A 296 -12.97 -4.51 62.14
CA ALA A 296 -12.08 -3.38 62.07
C ALA A 296 -10.87 -3.48 63.02
N SER A 297 -9.76 -2.85 62.62
CA SER A 297 -8.79 -2.30 63.57
C SER A 297 -8.37 -0.88 63.17
N VAL A 298 -8.92 0.05 63.96
CA VAL A 298 -8.35 1.30 64.51
C VAL A 298 -8.08 2.49 63.57
N ASP A 299 -8.69 3.60 63.99
CA ASP A 299 -8.73 4.96 63.48
C ASP A 299 -7.38 5.64 63.17
N LEU A 300 -7.43 6.57 62.20
CA LEU A 300 -6.91 7.92 62.39
C LEU A 300 -7.67 8.90 61.49
N SER A 301 -8.36 9.85 62.13
CA SER A 301 -9.16 10.92 61.52
C SER A 301 -8.28 12.09 61.09
N VAL A 302 -8.45 12.61 59.87
CA VAL A 302 -8.29 14.05 59.60
C VAL A 302 -9.37 14.51 58.62
N SER A 303 -10.01 15.60 59.02
CA SER A 303 -11.21 16.25 58.50
C SER A 303 -11.05 16.84 57.09
N ASN A 304 -12.14 16.78 56.33
CA ASN A 304 -12.37 17.58 55.13
C ASN A 304 -12.40 19.08 55.49
N LEU A 305 -11.42 19.82 54.99
CA LEU A 305 -11.46 21.27 54.93
C LEU A 305 -11.06 21.72 53.52
N GLY A 306 -12.02 22.34 52.84
CA GLY A 306 -11.75 23.46 51.94
C GLY A 306 -11.25 23.11 50.55
N LEU A 307 -12.15 23.28 49.58
CA LEU A 307 -11.86 23.61 48.20
C LEU A 307 -10.61 24.51 48.06
N SER A 308 -9.55 23.98 47.47
CA SER A 308 -8.64 24.80 46.68
C SER A 308 -8.13 24.00 45.48
N ARG A 309 -8.54 24.46 44.31
CA ARG A 309 -8.13 24.01 42.98
C ARG A 309 -6.61 24.19 42.85
N ARG A 310 -5.82 23.19 43.24
CA ARG A 310 -4.39 23.15 42.89
C ARG A 310 -4.27 22.74 41.42
N SER A 311 -3.97 23.73 40.60
CA SER A 311 -3.48 23.57 39.23
C SER A 311 -2.39 22.48 39.20
N SER A 312 -2.69 21.33 38.59
CA SER A 312 -1.72 20.24 38.42
C SER A 312 -0.86 20.46 37.16
N SER A 313 -0.25 21.63 37.04
CA SER A 313 0.71 21.91 35.95
C SER A 313 2.07 21.23 36.16
N TYR A 314 2.31 20.53 37.28
CA TYR A 314 3.61 19.93 37.62
C TYR A 314 3.70 18.39 37.46
N LEU A 315 2.59 17.69 37.21
CA LEU A 315 2.61 16.23 36.94
C LEU A 315 2.59 15.86 35.45
N GLY A 316 2.39 16.84 34.56
CA GLY A 316 2.39 16.62 33.10
C GLY A 316 3.78 16.33 32.49
N ALA A 317 4.86 16.48 33.26
CA ALA A 317 6.23 16.30 32.77
C ALA A 317 6.76 14.86 32.87
N PHE A 318 6.13 13.99 33.67
CA PHE A 318 6.62 12.64 33.97
C PHE A 318 5.74 11.50 33.45
N LEU A 319 4.61 11.79 32.81
CA LEU A 319 3.68 10.78 32.30
C LEU A 319 3.88 10.55 30.80
N ASP A 320 4.02 9.28 30.41
CA ASP A 320 4.14 8.83 29.03
C ASP A 320 2.92 9.31 28.19
N PRO A 321 3.13 10.02 27.08
CA PRO A 321 2.05 10.43 26.17
C PRO A 321 1.20 9.25 25.66
N ALA A 322 1.78 8.06 25.52
CA ALA A 322 1.04 6.85 25.16
C ALA A 322 0.10 6.41 26.31
N PHE A 323 0.57 6.48 27.55
CA PHE A 323 -0.23 6.22 28.75
C PHE A 323 -1.37 7.24 28.92
N MET A 324 -1.10 8.53 28.67
CA MET A 324 -2.13 9.58 28.70
C MET A 324 -3.21 9.40 27.63
N SER A 325 -2.86 8.81 26.47
CA SER A 325 -3.81 8.54 25.38
C SER A 325 -4.76 7.36 25.67
N LEU A 326 -4.33 6.43 26.54
CA LEU A 326 -5.13 5.27 26.97
C LEU A 326 -6.21 5.65 27.99
N ILE A 327 -6.04 6.76 28.71
CA ILE A 327 -6.98 7.26 29.73
C ILE A 327 -8.18 7.99 29.10
N LYS A 328 -8.12 8.34 27.80
CA LYS A 328 -9.24 8.96 27.09
C LYS A 328 -10.32 7.96 26.70
N ASP A 329 -11.57 8.37 26.90
CA ASP A 329 -12.79 7.68 26.47
C ASP A 329 -12.67 7.24 24.99
N PRO A 330 -12.92 5.95 24.65
CA PRO A 330 -12.87 5.44 23.29
C PRO A 330 -13.76 6.20 22.29
N ASP A 331 -14.90 6.74 22.71
CA ASP A 331 -15.79 7.46 21.79
C ASP A 331 -15.29 8.88 21.48
N GLN A 332 -14.54 9.48 22.39
CA GLN A 332 -13.88 10.76 22.16
C GLN A 332 -12.69 10.59 21.21
N ARG A 333 -11.95 9.48 21.31
CA ARG A 333 -10.91 9.11 20.34
C ARG A 333 -11.47 8.91 18.93
N ARG A 334 -12.62 8.24 18.82
CA ARG A 334 -13.29 8.01 17.52
C ARG A 334 -13.74 9.31 16.87
N ARG A 335 -14.29 10.26 17.65
CA ARG A 335 -14.66 11.61 17.16
C ARG A 335 -13.45 12.43 16.72
N GLU A 336 -12.39 12.48 17.52
CA GLU A 336 -11.15 13.20 17.18
C GLU A 336 -10.50 12.61 15.90
N GLN A 337 -10.55 11.30 15.70
CA GLN A 337 -10.09 10.66 14.45
C GLN A 337 -10.94 11.08 13.24
N TRP A 338 -12.27 11.09 13.40
CA TRP A 338 -13.19 11.47 12.32
C TRP A 338 -13.00 12.94 11.89
N GLU A 339 -12.87 13.86 12.85
CA GLU A 339 -12.62 15.28 12.60
C GLU A 339 -11.26 15.52 11.93
N LYS A 340 -10.20 14.81 12.37
CA LYS A 340 -8.88 14.88 11.73
C LYS A 340 -8.89 14.35 10.30
N THR A 341 -9.67 13.30 10.04
CA THR A 341 -9.80 12.72 8.69
C THR A 341 -10.54 13.69 7.77
N ALA A 342 -11.57 14.37 8.27
CA ALA A 342 -12.29 15.42 7.54
C ALA A 342 -11.42 16.67 7.27
N GLN A 343 -10.63 17.11 8.24
CA GLN A 343 -9.68 18.22 8.05
C GLN A 343 -8.55 17.87 7.08
N ALA A 344 -8.06 16.62 7.12
CA ALA A 344 -7.06 16.13 6.18
C ALA A 344 -7.55 16.20 4.74
N GLN A 345 -8.81 15.82 4.50
CA GLN A 345 -9.44 15.79 3.18
C GLN A 345 -9.58 17.20 2.57
N ASN A 346 -9.92 18.20 3.37
CA ASN A 346 -9.97 19.61 2.93
C ASN A 346 -8.58 20.20 2.65
N SER A 347 -7.58 19.83 3.46
CA SER A 347 -6.19 20.21 3.27
C SER A 347 -5.59 19.58 2.00
N TRP A 348 -5.94 18.32 1.73
CA TRP A 348 -5.51 17.53 0.57
C TRP A 348 -5.92 18.15 -0.77
N ASN A 349 -7.15 18.68 -0.85
CA ASN A 349 -7.67 19.34 -2.05
C ASN A 349 -6.91 20.63 -2.41
N CYS A 350 -6.44 21.38 -1.40
CA CYS A 350 -5.68 22.60 -1.61
C CYS A 350 -4.28 22.32 -2.20
N PHE A 351 -3.60 21.26 -1.72
CA PHE A 351 -2.24 20.94 -2.15
C PHE A 351 -2.17 20.35 -3.57
N LYS A 352 -3.18 19.57 -3.97
CA LYS A 352 -3.31 19.06 -5.35
C LYS A 352 -3.47 20.18 -6.37
N MET A 353 -4.12 21.28 -5.98
CA MET A 353 -4.35 22.45 -6.83
C MET A 353 -3.06 23.27 -7.08
N LEU A 354 -2.05 23.16 -6.21
CA LEU A 354 -0.79 23.91 -6.28
C LEU A 354 0.36 23.14 -6.94
N GLY A 355 0.12 21.93 -7.48
CA GLY A 355 1.13 21.16 -8.22
C GLY A 355 2.21 20.49 -7.36
N TYR A 356 2.04 20.48 -6.03
CA TYR A 356 2.89 19.69 -5.14
C TYR A 356 2.26 18.30 -4.99
N GLY A 357 3.03 17.23 -5.21
CA GLY A 357 2.57 15.82 -5.13
C GLY A 357 2.01 15.41 -3.76
N GLU A 358 1.78 14.11 -3.53
CA GLU A 358 1.20 13.56 -2.30
C GLU A 358 2.05 13.85 -1.04
N LEU A 359 1.87 15.04 -0.48
CA LEU A 359 2.43 15.45 0.79
C LEU A 359 1.68 14.73 1.90
N GLY A 360 2.34 13.73 2.50
CA GLY A 360 1.80 12.78 3.49
C GLY A 360 0.78 13.34 4.49
N GLY A 361 -0.12 12.44 4.92
CA GLY A 361 -1.39 12.68 5.62
C GLY A 361 -1.39 13.60 6.88
N PRO A 362 -2.52 13.68 7.60
CA PRO A 362 -2.71 14.66 8.66
C PRO A 362 -1.62 14.61 9.74
N ALA A 363 -1.39 15.75 10.40
CA ALA A 363 -0.42 15.83 11.49
C ALA A 363 -0.75 14.81 12.59
N LEU A 364 0.18 13.87 12.81
CA LEU A 364 0.05 12.83 13.82
C LEU A 364 0.01 13.43 15.24
N SER A 365 -0.76 12.80 16.13
CA SER A 365 -0.71 13.13 17.56
C SER A 365 0.65 12.77 18.16
N ALA A 366 0.99 13.35 19.31
CA ALA A 366 2.26 13.06 19.98
C ALA A 366 2.42 11.57 20.34
N ALA A 367 1.31 10.87 20.64
CA ALA A 367 1.31 9.44 20.91
C ALA A 367 1.54 8.62 19.63
N GLU A 368 0.87 8.97 18.53
CA GLU A 368 1.05 8.30 17.22
C GLU A 368 2.47 8.50 16.67
N GLU A 369 3.03 9.71 16.77
CA GLU A 369 4.42 9.99 16.40
C GLU A 369 5.39 9.12 17.23
N TYR A 370 5.14 8.97 18.53
CA TYR A 370 5.97 8.14 19.40
C TYR A 370 5.89 6.65 19.03
N THR A 371 4.68 6.12 18.84
CA THR A 371 4.49 4.72 18.40
C THR A 371 5.13 4.46 17.04
N LEU A 372 4.99 5.40 16.11
CA LEU A 372 5.62 5.33 14.79
C LEU A 372 7.15 5.29 14.93
N HIS A 373 7.73 6.22 15.70
CA HIS A 373 9.16 6.28 15.97
C HIS A 373 9.67 4.97 16.57
N SER A 374 9.02 4.45 17.62
CA SER A 374 9.39 3.19 18.27
C SER A 374 9.34 1.99 17.32
N ARG A 375 8.34 1.94 16.43
CA ARG A 375 8.23 0.87 15.43
C ARG A 375 9.38 0.91 14.41
N TYR A 376 9.74 2.10 13.93
CA TYR A 376 10.86 2.25 12.99
C TYR A 376 12.20 1.95 13.66
N LEU A 377 12.39 2.37 14.92
CA LEU A 377 13.59 2.05 15.69
C LEU A 377 13.74 0.53 15.92
N ALA A 378 12.66 -0.16 16.29
CA ALA A 378 12.66 -1.62 16.43
C ALA A 378 13.02 -2.33 15.12
N LYS A 379 12.45 -1.87 13.99
CA LYS A 379 12.79 -2.39 12.66
C LYS A 379 14.26 -2.11 12.30
N ALA A 380 14.77 -0.93 12.59
CA ALA A 380 16.17 -0.55 12.32
C ALA A 380 17.19 -1.33 13.17
N ASN A 381 16.81 -1.74 14.38
CA ASN A 381 17.63 -2.61 15.23
C ASN A 381 17.63 -4.06 14.74
N SER A 382 16.57 -4.51 14.07
CA SER A 382 16.47 -5.87 13.52
C SER A 382 17.19 -6.08 12.19
N MET A 383 17.54 -5.01 11.48
CA MET A 383 18.15 -5.06 10.14
C MET A 383 19.63 -4.69 10.16
N ASN A 384 20.41 -5.33 9.28
CA ASN A 384 21.78 -4.90 8.99
C ASN A 384 21.74 -3.69 8.04
N LEU A 385 22.44 -2.61 8.41
CA LEU A 385 22.47 -1.33 7.70
C LEU A 385 23.91 -0.88 7.40
N SER A 386 24.88 -1.82 7.44
CA SER A 386 26.30 -1.53 7.20
C SER A 386 26.55 -0.96 5.81
N GLU A 387 25.89 -1.49 4.78
CA GLU A 387 26.00 -1.02 3.40
C GLU A 387 25.64 0.46 3.25
N ILE A 388 24.63 0.93 4.00
CA ILE A 388 24.20 2.34 3.99
C ILE A 388 25.16 3.21 4.81
N ALA A 389 25.67 2.69 5.92
CA ALA A 389 26.67 3.39 6.72
C ALA A 389 27.97 3.65 5.92
N GLU A 390 28.37 2.71 5.07
CA GLU A 390 29.52 2.84 4.17
C GLU A 390 29.36 3.97 3.14
N MET A 391 28.12 4.32 2.78
CA MET A 391 27.85 5.43 1.85
C MET A 391 28.17 6.79 2.48
N LYS A 392 28.35 6.88 3.81
CA LYS A 392 28.69 8.11 4.55
C LYS A 392 27.79 9.30 4.19
N ILE A 393 26.50 9.04 3.94
CA ILE A 393 25.50 10.08 3.68
C ILE A 393 25.21 10.84 4.97
N VAL A 394 25.06 10.13 6.08
CA VAL A 394 24.90 10.68 7.43
C VAL A 394 25.93 10.04 8.34
N TYR A 395 26.63 10.84 9.15
CA TYR A 395 27.57 10.32 10.14
C TYR A 395 27.77 11.31 11.29
N ARG A 396 28.33 10.86 12.41
CA ARG A 396 28.59 11.69 13.59
C ARG A 396 29.90 12.47 13.44
N GLY A 397 29.82 13.79 13.50
CA GLY A 397 30.93 14.72 13.32
C GLY A 397 31.50 15.28 14.63
N GLY A 398 31.51 14.48 15.70
CA GLY A 398 32.04 14.90 17.00
C GLY A 398 31.13 15.86 17.75
N VAL A 399 31.69 16.95 18.28
CA VAL A 399 30.97 17.98 19.03
C VAL A 399 31.18 19.39 18.48
N ASP A 400 30.22 20.28 18.71
CA ASP A 400 30.34 21.70 18.38
C ASP A 400 31.14 22.47 19.45
N SER A 401 31.34 23.77 19.25
CA SER A 401 32.08 24.64 20.18
C SER A 401 31.47 24.70 21.59
N GLU A 402 30.21 24.32 21.76
CA GLU A 402 29.51 24.27 23.04
C GLU A 402 29.41 22.83 23.60
N GLY A 403 30.10 21.87 22.98
CA GLY A 403 30.13 20.47 23.41
C GLY A 403 28.89 19.66 23.03
N ARG A 404 28.01 20.18 22.16
CA ARG A 404 26.83 19.45 21.69
C ARG A 404 27.21 18.50 20.56
N PRO A 405 26.64 17.28 20.49
CA PRO A 405 26.93 16.36 19.40
C PRO A 405 26.56 16.97 18.05
N VAL A 406 27.39 16.72 17.03
CA VAL A 406 27.15 17.17 15.66
C VAL A 406 26.84 15.98 14.78
N MET A 407 25.71 16.07 14.06
CA MET A 407 25.39 15.15 12.98
C MET A 407 25.72 15.79 11.64
N VAL A 408 26.44 15.09 10.79
CA VAL A 408 26.83 15.58 9.47
C VAL A 408 26.05 14.85 8.39
N VAL A 409 25.52 15.61 7.43
CA VAL A 409 24.77 15.12 6.29
C VAL A 409 25.45 15.60 5.02
N VAL A 410 25.78 14.68 4.13
CA VAL A 410 26.49 14.96 2.88
C VAL A 410 25.54 14.79 1.70
N GLY A 411 25.10 15.90 1.11
CA GLY A 411 24.12 15.89 0.02
C GLY A 411 24.60 15.12 -1.21
N ALA A 412 25.85 15.27 -1.63
CA ALA A 412 26.39 14.60 -2.82
C ALA A 412 26.44 13.07 -2.70
N HIS A 413 26.60 12.52 -1.49
CA HIS A 413 26.62 11.06 -1.27
C HIS A 413 25.24 10.43 -1.42
N PHE A 414 24.17 11.19 -1.16
CA PHE A 414 22.79 10.72 -1.35
C PHE A 414 22.53 10.33 -2.82
N LEU A 415 23.15 11.07 -3.74
CA LEU A 415 22.94 10.94 -5.19
C LEU A 415 23.59 9.70 -5.81
N LEU A 416 24.73 9.25 -5.30
CA LEU A 416 25.54 8.21 -5.94
C LEU A 416 25.14 6.77 -5.57
N ARG A 417 24.39 6.56 -4.48
CA ARG A 417 24.25 5.22 -3.88
C ARG A 417 22.89 4.87 -3.23
N CYS A 418 21.91 5.78 -3.17
CA CYS A 418 20.67 5.52 -2.42
C CYS A 418 19.63 4.73 -3.26
N LEU A 419 19.82 3.41 -3.37
CA LEU A 419 18.92 2.49 -4.07
C LEU A 419 17.62 2.17 -3.27
N ASP A 420 17.63 2.37 -1.94
CA ASP A 420 16.51 2.04 -1.06
C ASP A 420 16.26 3.13 0.00
N LEU A 421 15.27 3.98 -0.27
CA LEU A 421 14.85 5.06 0.62
C LEU A 421 14.31 4.56 1.96
N GLU A 422 13.72 3.37 2.04
CA GLU A 422 13.19 2.84 3.32
C GLU A 422 14.31 2.41 4.24
N ARG A 423 15.30 1.68 3.73
CA ARG A 423 16.48 1.30 4.52
C ARG A 423 17.28 2.52 4.95
N PHE A 424 17.35 3.56 4.13
CA PHE A 424 17.97 4.83 4.51
C PHE A 424 17.23 5.51 5.67
N ILE A 425 15.90 5.57 5.65
CA ILE A 425 15.11 6.09 6.78
C ILE A 425 15.42 5.32 8.07
N LEU A 426 15.50 3.99 8.01
CA LEU A 426 15.84 3.16 9.18
C LEU A 426 17.24 3.48 9.70
N TYR A 427 18.21 3.68 8.82
CA TYR A 427 19.56 4.11 9.18
C TYR A 427 19.57 5.47 9.87
N VAL A 428 18.86 6.46 9.32
CA VAL A 428 18.73 7.80 9.91
C VAL A 428 18.13 7.72 11.32
N VAL A 429 17.03 6.99 11.50
CA VAL A 429 16.41 6.80 12.83
C VAL A 429 17.39 6.19 13.82
N LYS A 430 18.13 5.15 13.40
CA LYS A 430 19.12 4.47 14.24
C LYS A 430 20.29 5.36 14.64
N GLU A 431 20.82 6.16 13.71
CA GLU A 431 21.96 7.04 13.97
C GLU A 431 21.59 8.27 14.80
N PHE A 432 20.39 8.80 14.59
CA PHE A 432 19.93 9.97 15.33
C PHE A 432 19.39 9.64 16.72
N GLU A 433 18.89 8.43 16.99
CA GLU A 433 18.35 8.04 18.31
C GLU A 433 19.25 8.41 19.51
N PRO A 434 20.56 8.06 19.53
CA PRO A 434 21.42 8.41 20.67
C PRO A 434 21.71 9.92 20.78
N VAL A 435 21.52 10.67 19.69
CA VAL A 435 21.82 12.10 19.61
C VAL A 435 20.60 12.96 19.94
N ILE A 436 19.41 12.53 19.53
CA ILE A 436 18.14 13.25 19.73
C ILE A 436 17.79 13.44 21.21
N GLN A 437 18.35 12.63 22.12
CA GLN A 437 18.08 12.72 23.56
C GLN A 437 18.67 13.99 24.22
N LYS A 438 19.69 14.61 23.60
CA LYS A 438 20.36 15.82 24.10
C LYS A 438 20.33 16.93 23.04
N PRO A 439 20.59 18.20 23.41
CA PRO A 439 20.75 19.26 22.43
C PRO A 439 21.87 18.94 21.42
N TYR A 440 21.59 19.03 20.13
CA TYR A 440 22.52 18.65 19.06
C TYR A 440 22.44 19.60 17.85
N SER A 441 23.47 19.62 17.03
CA SER A 441 23.56 20.46 15.82
C SER A 441 23.68 19.59 14.57
N ILE A 442 23.15 20.06 13.44
CA ILE A 442 23.27 19.38 12.14
C ILE A 442 24.17 20.23 11.24
N VAL A 443 25.09 19.60 10.51
CA VAL A 443 25.89 20.21 9.45
C VAL A 443 25.52 19.54 8.13
N TYR A 444 24.99 20.30 7.18
CA TYR A 444 24.64 19.83 5.85
C TYR A 444 25.60 20.39 4.80
N PHE A 445 26.32 19.51 4.10
CA PHE A 445 27.18 19.87 2.98
C PHE A 445 26.41 19.76 1.67
N HIS A 446 26.18 20.90 1.01
CA HIS A 446 25.50 20.95 -0.29
C HIS A 446 26.46 20.97 -1.50
N SER A 447 27.78 20.98 -1.27
CA SER A 447 28.79 20.94 -2.33
C SER A 447 28.50 19.83 -3.34
N ALA A 448 28.53 20.16 -4.64
CA ALA A 448 28.26 19.23 -5.74
C ALA A 448 26.85 18.59 -5.80
N ALA A 449 25.89 19.04 -4.97
CA ALA A 449 24.51 18.51 -4.96
C ALA A 449 23.53 19.30 -5.87
N SER A 450 24.00 20.32 -6.60
CA SER A 450 23.16 21.28 -7.36
C SER A 450 22.58 20.76 -8.69
N LEU A 451 23.03 19.60 -9.18
CA LEU A 451 22.74 19.13 -10.56
C LEU A 451 21.61 18.09 -10.66
N GLN A 452 20.99 17.66 -9.55
CA GLN A 452 20.17 16.44 -9.54
C GLN A 452 18.94 16.48 -8.61
N MET A 453 18.01 15.56 -8.87
CA MET A 453 16.68 15.44 -8.27
C MET A 453 16.75 15.36 -6.74
N GLN A 454 16.14 16.34 -6.07
CA GLN A 454 16.03 16.37 -4.61
C GLN A 454 14.93 15.40 -4.14
N PRO A 455 15.06 14.79 -2.94
CA PRO A 455 14.02 13.94 -2.41
C PRO A 455 12.70 14.73 -2.31
N ASP A 456 11.60 14.09 -2.70
CA ASP A 456 10.27 14.69 -2.72
C ASP A 456 9.91 15.31 -1.36
N LEU A 457 9.19 16.44 -1.39
CA LEU A 457 8.76 17.16 -0.20
C LEU A 457 7.89 16.27 0.71
N GLY A 458 7.10 15.38 0.12
CA GLY A 458 6.32 14.36 0.84
C GLY A 458 7.20 13.39 1.62
N TRP A 459 8.32 12.98 1.04
CA TRP A 459 9.30 12.11 1.69
C TRP A 459 9.97 12.81 2.87
N MET A 460 10.37 14.07 2.71
CA MET A 460 10.99 14.85 3.79
C MET A 460 10.05 15.04 4.99
N LYS A 461 8.78 15.36 4.71
CA LYS A 461 7.72 15.47 5.73
C LYS A 461 7.54 14.15 6.48
N ARG A 462 7.53 13.02 5.77
CA ARG A 462 7.41 11.68 6.37
C ARG A 462 8.61 11.34 7.26
N LEU A 463 9.83 11.63 6.84
CA LEU A 463 11.03 11.42 7.66
C LEU A 463 10.94 12.22 8.97
N GLN A 464 10.54 13.49 8.90
CA GLN A 464 10.37 14.33 10.08
C GLN A 464 9.29 13.78 11.03
N GLN A 465 8.17 13.28 10.50
CA GLN A 465 7.12 12.64 11.31
C GLN A 465 7.64 11.39 12.02
N ILE A 466 8.49 10.60 11.35
CA ILE A 466 9.10 9.40 11.92
C ILE A 466 10.10 9.76 13.02
N LEU A 467 10.93 10.80 12.85
CA LEU A 467 11.88 11.29 13.87
C LEU A 467 11.17 11.96 15.07
N GLY A 468 9.92 12.39 14.88
CA GLY A 468 9.03 12.86 15.93
C GLY A 468 9.39 14.23 16.53
N ARG A 469 8.62 14.64 17.56
CA ARG A 469 8.79 15.96 18.23
C ARG A 469 10.10 16.13 18.99
N LYS A 470 10.68 15.04 19.49
CA LYS A 470 11.92 15.07 20.29
C LYS A 470 13.08 15.64 19.48
N HIS A 471 13.20 15.22 18.22
CA HIS A 471 14.19 15.72 17.26
C HIS A 471 14.12 17.25 17.09
N ARG A 472 12.92 17.82 16.99
CA ARG A 472 12.69 19.25 16.77
C ARG A 472 13.00 20.12 18.00
N ARG A 473 12.67 19.61 19.19
CA ARG A 473 12.90 20.32 20.47
C ARG A 473 14.38 20.45 20.79
N ASN A 474 15.13 19.36 20.62
CA ASN A 474 16.55 19.29 20.99
C ASN A 474 17.49 19.72 19.85
N LEU A 475 16.99 19.94 18.64
CA LEU A 475 17.79 20.56 17.58
C LEU A 475 18.21 21.97 17.99
N HIS A 476 19.50 22.29 17.98
CA HIS A 476 20.00 23.63 18.25
C HIS A 476 20.10 24.47 16.98
N ALA A 477 20.88 23.99 16.00
CA ALA A 477 21.13 24.68 14.74
C ALA A 477 21.30 23.68 13.58
N ILE A 478 20.95 24.12 12.36
CA ILE A 478 21.25 23.43 11.11
C ILE A 478 22.17 24.35 10.29
N TYR A 479 23.45 24.00 10.19
CA TYR A 479 24.43 24.71 9.40
C TYR A 479 24.44 24.17 7.98
N VAL A 480 24.02 24.98 7.01
CA VAL A 480 23.99 24.61 5.59
C VAL A 480 25.18 25.25 4.89
N LEU A 481 26.14 24.43 4.44
CA LEU A 481 27.33 24.89 3.74
C LEU A 481 27.13 24.89 2.22
N HIS A 482 27.55 25.97 1.57
CA HIS A 482 27.42 26.23 0.13
C HIS A 482 25.97 26.20 -0.38
N PRO A 483 25.06 26.99 0.21
CA PRO A 483 23.66 26.98 -0.19
C PRO A 483 23.48 27.60 -1.57
N THR A 484 22.93 26.82 -2.51
CA THR A 484 22.54 27.30 -3.84
C THR A 484 21.20 28.04 -3.80
N PHE A 485 20.90 28.86 -4.80
CA PHE A 485 19.59 29.51 -4.93
C PHE A 485 18.46 28.48 -4.99
N GLY A 486 18.68 27.36 -5.69
CA GLY A 486 17.75 26.23 -5.73
C GLY A 486 17.50 25.61 -4.36
N LEU A 487 18.55 25.34 -3.57
CA LEU A 487 18.40 24.83 -2.21
C LEU A 487 17.69 25.83 -1.29
N LYS A 488 18.04 27.13 -1.35
CA LYS A 488 17.38 28.17 -0.55
C LYS A 488 15.89 28.24 -0.89
N SER A 489 15.54 28.11 -2.17
CA SER A 489 14.14 28.08 -2.64
C SER A 489 13.40 26.82 -2.19
N ALA A 490 14.05 25.65 -2.24
CA ALA A 490 13.48 24.39 -1.75
C ALA A 490 13.26 24.41 -0.22
N ILE A 491 14.23 24.94 0.54
CA ILE A 491 14.11 25.15 1.98
C ILE A 491 12.99 26.15 2.31
N PHE A 492 12.86 27.22 1.53
CA PHE A 492 11.75 28.18 1.68
C PHE A 492 10.39 27.53 1.38
N ALA A 493 10.30 26.67 0.35
CA ALA A 493 9.08 25.91 0.08
C ALA A 493 8.73 24.96 1.26
N LEU A 494 9.73 24.24 1.80
CA LEU A 494 9.59 23.41 3.01
C LEU A 494 9.10 24.18 4.24
N GLN A 495 9.38 25.49 4.32
CA GLN A 495 8.91 26.37 5.39
C GLN A 495 7.37 26.38 5.51
N LEU A 496 6.65 26.21 4.41
CA LEU A 496 5.18 26.20 4.40
C LEU A 496 4.58 24.93 5.02
N PHE A 497 5.38 23.89 5.23
CA PHE A 497 4.92 22.54 5.61
C PHE A 497 5.47 22.02 6.93
N VAL A 498 6.46 22.70 7.51
CA VAL A 498 7.19 22.28 8.71
C VAL A 498 7.15 23.39 9.75
N ASP A 499 7.00 23.05 11.03
CA ASP A 499 6.92 24.01 12.13
C ASP A 499 8.01 25.11 12.04
N ASN A 500 7.56 26.37 12.11
CA ASN A 500 8.38 27.58 12.09
C ASN A 500 9.53 27.62 13.13
N VAL A 501 9.51 26.73 14.13
CA VAL A 501 10.53 26.63 15.19
C VAL A 501 11.84 26.02 14.69
N VAL A 502 11.78 25.10 13.72
CA VAL A 502 12.99 24.45 13.16
C VAL A 502 13.69 25.39 12.18
N TRP A 503 12.93 26.14 11.38
CA TRP A 503 13.49 27.02 10.35
C TRP A 503 14.28 28.21 10.91
N LYS A 504 13.88 28.74 12.06
CA LYS A 504 14.64 29.79 12.76
C LYS A 504 16.03 29.33 13.20
N LYS A 505 16.32 28.03 13.14
CA LYS A 505 17.60 27.40 13.52
C LYS A 505 18.50 27.13 12.31
N VAL A 506 18.05 27.41 11.08
CA VAL A 506 18.87 27.22 9.87
C VAL A 506 19.83 28.39 9.70
N VAL A 507 21.11 28.08 9.57
CA VAL A 507 22.19 29.05 9.36
C VAL A 507 22.87 28.71 8.04
N TYR A 508 22.81 29.64 7.09
CA TYR A 508 23.46 29.53 5.79
C TYR A 508 24.91 29.99 5.87
N LEU A 509 25.83 29.13 5.42
CA LEU A 509 27.26 29.38 5.43
C LEU A 509 27.80 29.29 4.01
N ASP A 510 28.31 30.41 3.50
CA ASP A 510 28.83 30.47 2.14
C ASP A 510 30.28 29.97 2.04
N ARG A 511 31.02 29.91 3.17
CA ARG A 511 32.43 29.48 3.22
C ARG A 511 32.68 28.46 4.32
N LEU A 512 33.59 27.52 4.06
CA LEU A 512 33.98 26.51 5.04
C LEU A 512 34.59 27.11 6.32
N LEU A 513 35.30 28.23 6.20
CA LEU A 513 35.88 28.93 7.35
C LEU A 513 34.83 29.44 8.35
N GLN A 514 33.63 29.79 7.88
CA GLN A 514 32.55 30.23 8.76
C GLN A 514 32.00 29.08 9.60
N LEU A 515 31.97 27.86 9.05
CA LEU A 515 31.57 26.66 9.78
C LEU A 515 32.50 26.38 10.96
N PHE A 516 33.80 26.61 10.80
CA PHE A 516 34.78 26.38 11.87
C PHE A 516 34.65 27.32 13.07
N ARG A 517 33.86 28.40 12.96
CA ARG A 517 33.50 29.25 14.10
C ARG A 517 32.49 28.56 15.03
N TYR A 518 31.73 27.61 14.52
CA TYR A 518 30.68 26.89 15.24
C TYR A 518 31.09 25.46 15.58
N VAL A 519 31.80 24.78 14.68
CA VAL A 519 32.24 23.39 14.87
C VAL A 519 33.74 23.29 14.64
N PRO A 520 34.54 22.91 15.64
CA PRO A 520 35.98 22.75 15.48
C PRO A 520 36.33 21.79 14.34
N ARG A 521 37.32 22.17 13.53
CA ARG A 521 37.72 21.43 12.32
C ARG A 521 38.21 20.01 12.61
N GLU A 522 38.72 19.75 13.82
CA GLU A 522 39.21 18.45 14.27
C GLU A 522 38.06 17.45 14.50
N GLN A 523 36.85 17.95 14.75
CA GLN A 523 35.66 17.14 15.05
C GLN A 523 34.99 16.60 13.77
N LEU A 524 35.18 17.28 12.62
CA LEU A 524 34.50 16.96 11.36
C LEU A 524 35.38 16.20 10.37
N THR A 525 34.87 15.10 9.79
CA THR A 525 35.51 14.39 8.66
C THR A 525 34.97 14.89 7.32
N ILE A 526 35.44 16.05 6.87
CA ILE A 526 34.93 16.70 5.66
C ILE A 526 35.47 15.99 4.39
N PRO A 527 34.61 15.62 3.42
CA PRO A 527 35.05 15.04 2.15
C PRO A 527 35.86 16.02 1.27
N ASP A 528 36.82 15.51 0.50
CA ASP A 528 37.73 16.34 -0.33
C ASP A 528 37.01 17.23 -1.35
N PHE A 529 35.94 16.73 -1.97
CA PHE A 529 35.16 17.50 -2.95
C PHE A 529 34.48 18.73 -2.33
N VAL A 530 34.25 18.76 -1.00
CA VAL A 530 33.69 19.92 -0.32
C VAL A 530 34.71 21.06 -0.30
N PHE A 531 35.98 20.76 -0.06
CA PHE A 531 37.07 21.75 -0.12
C PHE A 531 37.30 22.24 -1.54
N GLN A 532 37.24 21.32 -2.52
CA GLN A 532 37.37 21.68 -3.93
C GLN A 532 36.25 22.65 -4.36
N HIS A 533 35.01 22.37 -3.95
CA HIS A 533 33.88 23.25 -4.26
C HIS A 533 34.00 24.62 -3.56
N ASP A 534 34.45 24.67 -2.29
CA ASP A 534 34.72 25.95 -1.61
C ASP A 534 35.79 26.75 -2.37
N LEU A 535 36.82 26.09 -2.89
CA LEU A 535 37.86 26.73 -3.69
C LEU A 535 37.33 27.24 -5.04
N GLU A 536 36.48 26.47 -5.72
CA GLU A 536 35.89 26.86 -7.01
C GLU A 536 34.93 28.05 -6.87
N VAL A 537 34.09 28.04 -5.82
CA VAL A 537 33.07 29.07 -5.61
C VAL A 537 33.63 30.31 -4.91
N ASN A 538 34.56 30.15 -3.96
CA ASN A 538 35.05 31.22 -3.10
C ASN A 538 36.56 31.51 -3.18
N GLY A 539 37.33 30.73 -3.93
CA GLY A 539 38.81 30.74 -3.93
C GLY A 539 39.48 31.75 -4.87
N GLY A 540 38.72 32.67 -5.46
CA GLY A 540 39.23 33.72 -6.34
C GLY A 540 40.13 34.76 -5.64
N LYS A 541 39.87 35.08 -4.36
CA LYS A 541 40.73 35.90 -3.45
C LYS A 541 40.41 35.59 -1.97
N GLY A 542 41.43 35.47 -1.10
CA GLY A 542 41.26 35.39 0.36
C GLY A 542 41.83 34.13 1.05
N LEU A 543 41.33 33.85 2.25
CA LEU A 543 41.73 32.71 3.10
C LEU A 543 41.15 31.39 2.54
N ILE A 544 42.02 30.42 2.28
CA ILE A 544 41.72 29.06 1.78
C ILE A 544 42.01 28.04 2.87
N VAL A 545 41.19 26.99 2.95
CA VAL A 545 41.41 25.86 3.85
C VAL A 545 42.04 24.70 3.08
N ASP A 546 43.20 24.23 3.54
CA ASP A 546 43.87 23.05 2.97
C ASP A 546 43.07 21.75 3.30
N PRO A 547 42.71 20.92 2.30
CA PRO A 547 42.00 19.66 2.52
C PRO A 547 42.72 18.68 3.45
N ARG A 548 44.06 18.62 3.38
CA ARG A 548 44.86 17.64 4.13
C ARG A 548 45.11 18.06 5.57
N THR A 549 45.42 19.32 5.76
CA THR A 549 45.86 19.84 7.06
C THR A 549 44.77 20.64 7.78
N LYS A 550 43.70 21.01 7.07
CA LYS A 550 42.62 21.90 7.53
C LYS A 550 43.14 23.27 8.02
N TYR A 551 44.37 23.64 7.66
CA TYR A 551 44.95 24.94 7.96
C TYR A 551 44.50 25.99 6.97
N VAL A 552 44.39 27.22 7.47
CA VAL A 552 43.95 28.36 6.71
C VAL A 552 45.19 29.09 6.18
N TYR A 553 45.30 29.26 4.87
CA TYR A 553 46.37 30.01 4.23
C TYR A 553 45.78 31.14 3.38
N GLN A 554 46.48 32.26 3.31
CA GLN A 554 46.06 33.40 2.51
C GLN A 554 46.55 33.19 1.07
N ARG A 555 45.62 33.07 0.11
CA ARG A 555 45.98 33.10 -1.31
C ARG A 555 46.29 34.55 -1.69
N PRO A 556 47.47 34.85 -2.26
CA PRO A 556 47.79 36.20 -2.73
C PRO A 556 46.84 36.68 -3.82
#